data_AF-A0A9P6HMY1-F1
#
_entry.id   AF-A0A9P6HMY1-F1
#
_cell.length_a   1.000
_cell.length_b   1.000
_cell.length_c   1.000
_cell.angle_alpha   90.00
_cell.angle_beta   90.00
_cell.angle_gamma   90.00
#
_symmetry.space_group_name_H-M   'P 1'
#
loop_
_entity.id
_entity.type
_entity.pdbx_description
1 polymer ?
#
loop_
_entity_poly.entity_id
_entity_poly.type
_entity_poly.pdbx_seq_one_letter_code
_entity_poly.pdbx_strand_id
1 'polypeptide(L)'
;MSSEESKDNPPVLMIPLSDEEEDIGLTPLTRPGTPLIIGTKQRLRPHEILVSPPTSKDDSHTPWPLSQSASDLLDKNIFSPRTLSRSSTVREPLATATAIKLEDTTIEDLVFEPEKLVRLRRWILTIVVVDFDLELGPTVVSVFPSLTLSHLERENIAFSSFPDSAQFDQGSQTHSFRMRETDHTKDDTLRDDHARPLSNDGFIYGYSHFTQKKDRSSKRGYKQRSLVLLSQFPYPTLFTELISTLGPAFLTHRGPMLEAACHNIASWPDHKLGIRVELGFMGNALLVELPVGFDEQQMQTVSSTPDLRKPHPLLAASPPQHLPPLTVFSASISHLWSIWECLVLSEPILVFGTSPTMTSQAIWWLRDFMRPMPLAGDFRPYFTIHDKDHATLVNQNAPQAGLLLGVTNPFYDGTCKHWPHQLSLGASSQHPSLGNQTPLPGPSPGWKTKTHKRYISKDRSLLKSLEKALLKPDSDARTHRSERDPALALRRHFASRTTEFLVPLNRYLNTLIPSPSSSMYPTQKMKRFNENDFFATLKSHGSPLPFKSNSKQKEFYERWLKSPGFGVWLAKQEEMVEAALRQR
;
A
#
# COMPACT_ATOMS: atom_id res chain seq x y z
N MET A 1 -55.66 -15.30 61.48
CA MET A 1 -54.21 -15.60 61.40
C MET A 1 -53.56 -14.34 60.87
N SER A 2 -53.38 -13.31 61.72
CA SER A 2 -52.32 -13.17 62.74
C SER A 2 -51.07 -12.53 62.13
N SER A 3 -50.46 -11.48 62.69
CA SER A 3 -50.90 -10.43 63.64
C SER A 3 -49.69 -9.50 63.87
N GLU A 4 -49.92 -8.18 63.98
CA GLU A 4 -49.04 -7.20 64.67
C GLU A 4 -47.63 -6.95 64.04
N GLU A 5 -46.93 -5.83 64.29
CA GLU A 5 -47.31 -4.56 64.94
C GLU A 5 -46.69 -3.34 64.20
N SER A 6 -46.74 -2.16 64.82
CA SER A 6 -46.28 -0.84 64.30
C SER A 6 -44.98 -0.37 64.99
N LYS A 7 -44.56 0.88 64.72
CA LYS A 7 -43.47 1.69 65.35
C LYS A 7 -42.05 1.43 64.82
N ASP A 8 -41.12 2.41 64.73
CA ASP A 8 -41.15 3.85 65.07
C ASP A 8 -40.29 4.70 64.08
N ASN A 9 -40.25 6.03 64.26
CA ASN A 9 -39.66 7.05 63.36
C ASN A 9 -39.38 8.35 64.19
N PRO A 10 -38.57 9.38 63.80
CA PRO A 10 -37.41 9.55 62.88
C PRO A 10 -36.13 9.95 63.74
N PRO A 11 -35.19 10.91 63.46
CA PRO A 11 -34.86 11.74 62.27
C PRO A 11 -33.36 12.05 61.92
N VAL A 12 -33.17 12.60 60.71
CA VAL A 12 -32.17 13.62 60.24
C VAL A 12 -30.64 13.39 60.37
N LEU A 13 -29.96 13.40 59.19
CA LEU A 13 -28.72 14.12 58.78
C LEU A 13 -28.36 13.61 57.36
N MET A 14 -28.36 14.32 56.22
CA MET A 14 -28.01 15.69 55.77
C MET A 14 -26.51 15.96 55.45
N ILE A 15 -26.12 15.69 54.18
CA ILE A 15 -25.25 16.53 53.28
C ILE A 15 -23.76 16.78 53.70
N PRO A 16 -22.77 17.02 52.81
CA PRO A 16 -22.59 16.68 51.38
C PRO A 16 -21.34 15.77 51.15
N LEU A 17 -20.97 15.54 49.88
CA LEU A 17 -19.58 15.68 49.44
C LEU A 17 -19.57 16.45 48.11
N SER A 18 -18.74 17.48 48.01
CA SER A 18 -18.60 18.38 46.85
C SER A 18 -17.26 18.17 46.14
N ASP A 19 -17.10 18.81 44.99
CA ASP A 19 -15.83 19.01 44.31
C ASP A 19 -14.81 19.78 45.18
N GLU A 20 -13.51 19.59 44.93
CA GLU A 20 -12.64 20.67 44.40
C GLU A 20 -11.24 20.16 43.98
N GLU A 21 -10.46 21.04 43.34
CA GLU A 21 -9.10 20.80 42.83
C GLU A 21 -8.03 21.48 43.70
N GLU A 22 -6.90 20.80 43.96
CA GLU A 22 -5.60 21.36 44.38
C GLU A 22 -4.54 20.49 43.66
N ASP A 23 -3.56 20.93 42.86
CA ASP A 23 -2.75 22.16 42.75
C ASP A 23 -1.98 22.55 44.02
N ILE A 24 -0.63 22.51 43.95
CA ILE A 24 0.25 22.77 45.10
C ILE A 24 1.51 23.53 44.68
N GLY A 25 1.49 24.83 44.96
CA GLY A 25 2.63 25.74 45.07
C GLY A 25 2.22 26.94 45.95
N LEU A 26 3.08 27.76 46.56
CA LEU A 26 4.51 28.01 46.35
C LEU A 26 5.15 28.66 47.61
N THR A 27 6.35 28.22 48.03
CA THR A 27 7.40 29.09 48.67
C THR A 27 7.01 29.77 50.03
N PRO A 28 7.76 30.76 50.61
CA PRO A 28 9.16 31.19 50.46
C PRO A 28 9.95 31.34 51.79
N LEU A 29 11.24 31.75 51.74
CA LEU A 29 11.85 32.68 52.75
C LEU A 29 13.20 33.30 52.27
N THR A 30 13.32 34.64 52.40
CA THR A 30 14.51 35.55 52.46
C THR A 30 15.89 35.14 51.86
N ARG A 31 16.50 35.86 50.88
CA ARG A 31 17.09 37.25 50.83
C ARG A 31 18.51 37.40 51.46
N PRO A 32 19.35 38.39 51.05
CA PRO A 32 19.45 39.15 49.77
C PRO A 32 20.92 39.36 49.23
N GLY A 33 21.10 39.89 48.00
CA GLY A 33 22.42 40.40 47.51
C GLY A 33 22.49 40.79 46.02
N THR A 34 23.17 41.90 45.70
CA THR A 34 23.32 42.54 44.35
C THR A 34 24.69 43.25 44.25
N PRO A 35 25.20 43.74 43.08
CA PRO A 35 24.80 43.55 41.67
C PRO A 35 25.98 43.28 40.66
N LEU A 36 25.64 43.11 39.37
CA LEU A 36 26.35 43.51 38.12
C LEU A 36 27.90 43.56 38.00
N ILE A 37 28.44 42.99 36.90
CA ILE A 37 29.52 43.60 36.07
C ILE A 37 29.58 42.96 34.66
N ILE A 38 30.16 43.67 33.68
CA ILE A 38 30.29 43.27 32.26
C ILE A 38 31.74 42.85 31.95
N GLY A 39 31.96 41.83 31.12
CA GLY A 39 33.30 41.43 30.66
C GLY A 39 33.33 40.61 29.37
N THR A 40 34.16 41.02 28.40
CA THR A 40 34.34 40.35 27.09
C THR A 40 35.80 39.98 26.84
N LYS A 41 36.09 38.79 26.26
CA LYS A 41 36.95 38.60 25.05
C LYS A 41 37.42 37.14 24.81
N GLN A 42 37.62 36.83 23.52
CA GLN A 42 38.66 36.01 22.84
C GLN A 42 39.14 34.70 23.51
N ARG A 43 39.05 33.50 22.90
CA ARG A 43 39.52 33.00 21.57
C ARG A 43 41.04 32.66 21.54
N LEU A 44 41.38 31.37 21.49
CA LEU A 44 42.57 30.80 20.81
C LEU A 44 42.48 29.25 20.66
N ARG A 45 43.27 28.69 19.72
CA ARG A 45 43.65 27.27 19.46
C ARG A 45 45.19 27.29 19.16
N PRO A 46 45.90 26.31 18.52
CA PRO A 46 45.63 24.91 18.09
C PRO A 46 46.80 23.90 18.37
N HIS A 47 46.77 22.72 17.70
CA HIS A 47 47.83 21.67 17.54
C HIS A 47 48.09 20.75 18.77
N GLU A 48 48.17 19.40 18.72
CA GLU A 48 48.98 18.38 17.98
C GLU A 48 50.30 18.00 18.71
N ILE A 49 50.95 16.82 18.57
CA ILE A 49 51.12 15.88 17.42
C ILE A 49 50.97 14.36 17.86
N LEU A 50 50.84 13.47 16.87
CA LEU A 50 50.94 11.98 16.85
C LEU A 50 52.16 11.35 17.59
N VAL A 51 52.11 10.05 17.97
CA VAL A 51 53.15 8.96 17.80
C VAL A 51 52.76 7.66 18.60
N SER A 52 53.42 6.51 18.38
CA SER A 52 52.95 5.13 18.73
C SER A 52 53.90 4.29 19.66
N PRO A 53 53.99 2.93 19.63
CA PRO A 53 54.01 2.06 20.84
C PRO A 53 55.42 1.51 21.23
N PRO A 54 55.58 0.54 22.18
CA PRO A 54 55.67 -0.91 21.80
C PRO A 54 55.41 -2.02 22.89
N THR A 55 55.32 -3.30 22.46
CA THR A 55 55.76 -4.59 23.13
C THR A 55 55.27 -5.01 24.55
N SER A 56 55.31 -6.29 25.02
CA SER A 56 55.24 -7.68 24.45
C SER A 56 55.37 -8.76 25.57
N LYS A 57 54.87 -10.00 25.36
CA LYS A 57 55.14 -11.26 26.15
C LYS A 57 54.54 -11.33 27.58
N ASP A 58 54.33 -12.45 28.28
CA ASP A 58 54.14 -13.94 28.11
C ASP A 58 53.66 -14.44 29.52
N ASP A 59 52.90 -15.50 29.86
CA ASP A 59 52.11 -16.61 29.25
C ASP A 59 50.88 -16.87 30.21
N SER A 60 50.26 -18.01 30.65
CA SER A 60 50.35 -19.48 30.48
C SER A 60 49.07 -20.23 31.01
N HIS A 61 49.03 -21.58 30.87
CA HIS A 61 48.15 -22.61 31.48
C HIS A 61 46.63 -22.72 31.18
N THR A 62 46.21 -23.96 30.83
CA THR A 62 44.83 -24.44 30.53
C THR A 62 44.28 -25.42 31.61
N PRO A 63 42.95 -25.66 31.71
CA PRO A 63 42.36 -26.79 30.97
C PRO A 63 40.97 -26.56 30.31
N TRP A 64 40.62 -27.51 29.44
CA TRP A 64 39.45 -27.64 28.55
C TRP A 64 38.20 -28.26 29.26
N PRO A 65 36.97 -28.41 28.66
CA PRO A 65 36.69 -28.52 27.21
C PRO A 65 35.39 -27.91 26.57
N LEU A 66 35.52 -27.60 25.26
CA LEU A 66 34.66 -27.92 24.08
C LEU A 66 33.11 -27.69 24.16
N SER A 67 32.41 -27.25 23.11
CA SER A 67 32.57 -27.44 21.65
C SER A 67 32.53 -26.10 20.90
N GLN A 68 33.51 -25.74 20.06
CA GLN A 68 33.59 -26.04 18.61
C GLN A 68 32.29 -25.80 17.81
N SER A 69 32.27 -25.20 16.60
CA SER A 69 33.03 -24.13 15.91
C SER A 69 32.79 -24.27 14.39
N ALA A 70 32.86 -23.19 13.62
CA ALA A 70 32.70 -23.21 12.15
C ALA A 70 33.97 -22.68 11.43
N SER A 71 33.93 -22.68 10.10
CA SER A 71 34.97 -22.18 9.18
C SER A 71 36.25 -23.05 9.11
N ASP A 72 37.07 -23.02 8.06
CA ASP A 72 37.16 -22.12 6.90
C ASP A 72 37.72 -22.87 5.66
N LEU A 73 37.81 -22.20 4.48
CA LEU A 73 39.04 -22.14 3.67
C LEU A 73 38.88 -21.34 2.36
N LEU A 74 39.79 -20.38 2.14
CA LEU A 74 39.92 -19.57 0.91
C LEU A 74 41.35 -19.00 0.82
N ASP A 75 42.05 -19.20 -0.32
CA ASP A 75 43.04 -18.27 -0.95
C ASP A 75 43.71 -18.92 -2.20
N LYS A 76 43.63 -18.33 -3.41
CA LYS A 76 44.46 -17.28 -4.07
C LYS A 76 45.77 -17.78 -4.74
N ASN A 77 45.86 -17.75 -6.08
CA ASN A 77 46.64 -16.75 -6.87
C ASN A 77 47.02 -17.11 -8.34
N ILE A 78 46.89 -16.11 -9.24
CA ILE A 78 47.71 -15.75 -10.43
C ILE A 78 47.93 -16.76 -11.59
N PHE A 79 47.38 -16.47 -12.79
CA PHE A 79 48.15 -16.15 -14.03
C PHE A 79 47.26 -15.64 -15.19
N SER A 80 47.89 -15.16 -16.27
CA SER A 80 47.34 -14.32 -17.37
C SER A 80 46.66 -15.10 -18.53
N PRO A 81 46.01 -14.44 -19.52
CA PRO A 81 44.94 -15.06 -20.33
C PRO A 81 45.42 -15.86 -21.55
N ARG A 82 44.55 -16.74 -22.06
CA ARG A 82 44.67 -17.41 -23.37
C ARG A 82 43.35 -17.43 -24.13
N THR A 83 43.34 -16.88 -25.33
CA THR A 83 42.28 -17.06 -26.34
C THR A 83 42.43 -18.41 -27.04
N LEU A 84 41.37 -19.20 -27.10
CA LEU A 84 41.23 -20.31 -28.06
C LEU A 84 39.77 -20.40 -28.53
N SER A 85 39.59 -20.67 -29.82
CA SER A 85 38.28 -20.79 -30.48
C SER A 85 37.96 -22.26 -30.79
N ARG A 86 36.74 -22.51 -31.31
CA ARG A 86 36.17 -23.82 -31.75
C ARG A 86 35.57 -24.65 -30.60
N SER A 87 34.48 -25.40 -30.79
CA SER A 87 33.56 -25.49 -31.95
C SER A 87 32.21 -26.09 -31.55
N SER A 88 31.21 -25.94 -32.42
CA SER A 88 29.87 -26.49 -32.31
C SER A 88 29.82 -28.03 -32.26
N THR A 89 29.20 -28.59 -31.22
CA THR A 89 28.26 -29.73 -31.33
C THR A 89 27.46 -29.83 -30.03
N VAL A 90 26.21 -29.36 -30.03
CA VAL A 90 25.22 -29.70 -29.00
C VAL A 90 24.55 -31.02 -29.42
N ARG A 91 24.41 -31.95 -28.49
CA ARG A 91 23.52 -33.12 -28.62
C ARG A 91 22.46 -33.03 -27.53
N GLU A 92 21.21 -32.88 -27.93
CA GLU A 92 20.07 -32.82 -27.00
C GLU A 92 19.78 -34.19 -26.38
N PRO A 93 19.46 -34.28 -25.07
CA PRO A 93 18.81 -35.44 -24.47
C PRO A 93 17.31 -35.44 -24.85
N LEU A 94 16.98 -36.01 -26.02
CA LEU A 94 15.64 -36.03 -26.61
C LEU A 94 14.66 -36.97 -25.85
N ALA A 95 14.24 -36.60 -24.63
CA ALA A 95 13.30 -37.39 -23.83
C ALA A 95 12.33 -36.58 -22.94
N THR A 96 12.76 -35.48 -22.32
CA THR A 96 11.97 -34.77 -21.29
C THR A 96 11.28 -33.48 -21.78
N ALA A 97 11.80 -32.81 -22.81
CA ALA A 97 11.21 -31.57 -23.33
C ALA A 97 9.82 -31.79 -23.99
N THR A 98 9.59 -32.97 -24.55
CA THR A 98 8.38 -33.30 -25.33
C THR A 98 7.11 -33.30 -24.49
N ALA A 99 7.18 -33.75 -23.23
CA ALA A 99 6.02 -33.83 -22.35
C ALA A 99 5.50 -32.43 -21.94
N ILE A 100 6.41 -31.47 -21.74
CA ILE A 100 6.03 -30.08 -21.40
C ILE A 100 5.44 -29.39 -22.63
N LYS A 101 6.05 -29.58 -23.81
CA LYS A 101 5.55 -28.97 -25.06
C LYS A 101 4.14 -29.40 -25.47
N LEU A 102 3.68 -30.60 -25.12
CA LEU A 102 2.31 -31.04 -25.46
C LEU A 102 1.21 -30.47 -24.55
N GLU A 103 1.52 -29.88 -23.38
CA GLU A 103 0.49 -29.29 -22.51
C GLU A 103 0.15 -27.83 -22.88
N ASP A 104 1.18 -27.00 -23.11
CA ASP A 104 1.00 -25.55 -23.29
C ASP A 104 0.75 -25.11 -24.76
N THR A 105 0.88 -26.02 -25.76
CA THR A 105 0.41 -25.78 -27.15
C THR A 105 -1.05 -25.32 -27.22
N THR A 106 -1.87 -25.74 -26.26
CA THR A 106 -3.29 -25.35 -26.12
C THR A 106 -3.54 -23.85 -25.91
N ILE A 107 -2.49 -23.02 -25.81
CA ILE A 107 -2.57 -21.57 -25.69
C ILE A 107 -1.92 -20.86 -26.90
N GLU A 108 -0.88 -21.43 -27.49
CA GLU A 108 -0.20 -20.85 -28.67
C GLU A 108 -1.09 -20.90 -29.93
N ASP A 109 -1.95 -21.93 -30.04
CA ASP A 109 -2.92 -22.08 -31.14
C ASP A 109 -4.16 -21.16 -31.03
N LEU A 110 -4.31 -20.38 -29.95
CA LEU A 110 -5.52 -19.56 -29.73
C LEU A 110 -5.50 -18.27 -30.56
N VAL A 111 -6.39 -18.20 -31.57
CA VAL A 111 -6.63 -16.99 -32.37
C VAL A 111 -7.74 -16.15 -31.72
N PHE A 112 -7.49 -14.86 -31.50
CA PHE A 112 -8.46 -13.90 -30.95
C PHE A 112 -8.69 -12.76 -31.95
N GLU A 113 -9.94 -12.53 -32.38
CA GLU A 113 -10.20 -11.64 -33.51
C GLU A 113 -9.90 -10.16 -33.19
N PRO A 114 -9.32 -9.38 -34.13
CA PRO A 114 -8.91 -7.99 -33.88
C PRO A 114 -10.01 -7.07 -33.32
N GLU A 115 -11.26 -7.25 -33.74
CA GLU A 115 -12.37 -6.49 -33.16
C GLU A 115 -12.64 -6.82 -31.69
N LYS A 116 -12.55 -8.10 -31.30
CA LYS A 116 -12.66 -8.53 -29.90
C LYS A 116 -11.45 -8.03 -29.12
N LEU A 117 -10.27 -7.98 -29.71
CA LEU A 117 -9.07 -7.39 -29.11
C LEU A 117 -9.28 -5.91 -28.76
N VAL A 118 -9.82 -5.12 -29.70
CA VAL A 118 -10.18 -3.71 -29.45
C VAL A 118 -11.26 -3.59 -28.36
N ARG A 119 -12.23 -4.50 -28.27
CA ARG A 119 -13.25 -4.49 -27.20
C ARG A 119 -12.66 -4.88 -25.83
N LEU A 120 -11.84 -5.91 -25.75
CA LEU A 120 -11.14 -6.36 -24.54
C LEU A 120 -10.16 -5.29 -24.01
N ARG A 121 -9.42 -4.64 -24.91
CA ARG A 121 -8.48 -3.55 -24.58
C ARG A 121 -9.16 -2.30 -23.98
N ARG A 122 -10.50 -2.22 -23.97
CA ARG A 122 -11.27 -1.20 -23.20
C ARG A 122 -11.26 -1.45 -21.68
N TRP A 123 -10.80 -2.61 -21.22
CA TRP A 123 -10.84 -3.02 -19.81
C TRP A 123 -9.52 -3.63 -19.30
N ILE A 124 -8.86 -4.47 -20.10
CA ILE A 124 -7.57 -5.10 -19.75
C ILE A 124 -6.63 -5.09 -20.96
N LEU A 125 -5.32 -5.08 -20.73
CA LEU A 125 -4.31 -5.12 -21.79
C LEU A 125 -4.11 -6.54 -22.35
N THR A 126 -3.97 -7.51 -21.45
CA THR A 126 -3.75 -8.94 -21.73
C THR A 126 -3.90 -9.75 -20.43
N ILE A 127 -3.95 -11.07 -20.56
CA ILE A 127 -3.61 -12.02 -19.49
C ILE A 127 -2.25 -12.66 -19.82
N VAL A 128 -1.47 -13.05 -18.81
CA VAL A 128 -0.13 -13.63 -18.95
C VAL A 128 -0.02 -14.89 -18.09
N VAL A 129 0.58 -15.95 -18.63
CA VAL A 129 0.92 -17.18 -17.90
C VAL A 129 2.41 -17.15 -17.57
N VAL A 130 2.76 -17.41 -16.32
CA VAL A 130 4.15 -17.40 -15.83
C VAL A 130 4.43 -18.70 -15.07
N ASP A 131 5.47 -19.45 -15.43
CA ASP A 131 5.93 -20.64 -14.71
C ASP A 131 7.28 -20.41 -14.05
N PHE A 132 7.60 -21.24 -13.04
CA PHE A 132 8.95 -21.31 -12.49
C PHE A 132 9.80 -22.30 -13.29
N ASP A 133 10.72 -21.79 -14.09
CA ASP A 133 11.83 -22.56 -14.62
C ASP A 133 12.92 -22.78 -13.56
N LEU A 134 13.67 -23.88 -13.67
CA LEU A 134 14.67 -24.27 -12.68
C LEU A 134 16.04 -23.57 -12.83
N GLU A 135 16.32 -22.99 -14.00
CA GLU A 135 17.59 -22.33 -14.31
C GLU A 135 17.42 -20.80 -14.37
N LEU A 136 16.28 -20.32 -14.87
CA LEU A 136 15.94 -18.90 -15.01
C LEU A 136 15.03 -18.34 -13.90
N GLY A 137 14.31 -19.20 -13.16
CA GLY A 137 13.29 -18.79 -12.19
C GLY A 137 11.94 -18.46 -12.87
N PRO A 138 11.14 -17.51 -12.34
CA PRO A 138 9.89 -17.09 -12.95
C PRO A 138 10.09 -16.60 -14.39
N THR A 139 9.38 -17.20 -15.35
CA THR A 139 9.44 -16.86 -16.78
C THR A 139 8.05 -16.76 -17.40
N VAL A 140 7.85 -15.78 -18.29
CA VAL A 140 6.60 -15.63 -19.05
C VAL A 140 6.54 -16.74 -20.11
N VAL A 141 5.55 -17.63 -19.98
CA VAL A 141 5.31 -18.74 -20.93
C VAL A 141 4.44 -18.27 -22.08
N SER A 142 3.33 -17.59 -21.80
CA SER A 142 2.39 -17.13 -22.84
C SER A 142 1.69 -15.82 -22.47
N VAL A 143 1.24 -15.10 -23.49
CA VAL A 143 0.59 -13.78 -23.41
C VAL A 143 -0.64 -13.82 -24.30
N PHE A 144 -1.84 -13.78 -23.71
CA PHE A 144 -3.09 -13.92 -24.44
C PHE A 144 -4.18 -12.95 -23.91
N PRO A 145 -4.87 -12.21 -24.80
CA PRO A 145 -4.58 -12.07 -26.23
C PRO A 145 -3.23 -11.37 -26.48
N SER A 146 -2.65 -11.51 -27.67
CA SER A 146 -1.28 -11.06 -27.94
C SER A 146 -1.03 -9.58 -27.58
N LEU A 147 0.08 -9.33 -26.89
CA LEU A 147 0.56 -8.00 -26.48
C LEU A 147 2.10 -7.97 -26.50
N THR A 148 2.69 -6.93 -27.07
CA THR A 148 4.14 -6.85 -27.31
C THR A 148 4.89 -6.39 -26.06
N LEU A 149 5.05 -7.26 -25.06
CA LEU A 149 5.80 -6.91 -23.84
C LEU A 149 7.31 -6.79 -24.13
N SER A 150 7.95 -5.73 -23.63
CA SER A 150 9.42 -5.58 -23.66
C SER A 150 10.12 -6.57 -22.73
N HIS A 151 11.45 -6.71 -22.83
CA HIS A 151 12.22 -7.61 -21.94
C HIS A 151 12.01 -7.25 -20.46
N LEU A 152 12.16 -5.96 -20.13
CA LEU A 152 11.98 -5.43 -18.78
C LEU A 152 10.53 -5.59 -18.28
N GLU A 153 9.53 -5.49 -19.17
CA GLU A 153 8.14 -5.78 -18.79
C GLU A 153 7.94 -7.26 -18.47
N ARG A 154 8.49 -8.19 -19.29
CA ARG A 154 8.39 -9.63 -19.04
C ARG A 154 9.05 -10.04 -17.74
N GLU A 155 10.25 -9.56 -17.45
CA GLU A 155 10.95 -9.80 -16.18
C GLU A 155 10.16 -9.25 -14.99
N ASN A 156 9.72 -7.99 -15.05
CA ASN A 156 9.00 -7.35 -13.94
C ASN A 156 7.64 -8.04 -13.69
N ILE A 157 6.93 -8.47 -14.74
CA ILE A 157 5.70 -9.28 -14.61
C ILE A 157 6.02 -10.63 -13.97
N ALA A 158 7.04 -11.33 -14.46
CA ALA A 158 7.37 -12.66 -14.00
C ALA A 158 7.72 -12.66 -12.51
N PHE A 159 8.71 -11.86 -12.10
CA PHE A 159 9.14 -11.80 -10.70
C PHE A 159 8.10 -11.16 -9.77
N SER A 160 7.35 -10.13 -10.18
CA SER A 160 6.27 -9.58 -9.32
C SER A 160 5.03 -10.49 -9.21
N SER A 161 4.88 -11.47 -10.09
CA SER A 161 3.76 -12.44 -10.02
C SER A 161 4.01 -13.61 -9.04
N PHE A 162 5.22 -13.76 -8.51
CA PHE A 162 5.63 -14.82 -7.58
C PHE A 162 5.98 -14.22 -6.20
N PRO A 163 5.72 -14.94 -5.08
CA PRO A 163 6.26 -14.55 -3.78
C PRO A 163 7.78 -14.68 -3.73
N ASP A 164 8.47 -13.59 -3.35
CA ASP A 164 9.93 -13.55 -3.16
C ASP A 164 10.38 -14.01 -1.75
N SER A 165 9.43 -14.40 -0.88
CA SER A 165 9.71 -14.99 0.44
C SER A 165 9.45 -16.50 0.44
N ALA A 166 10.27 -17.25 1.19
CA ALA A 166 10.12 -18.70 1.34
C ALA A 166 8.95 -19.12 2.27
N GLN A 167 8.03 -18.21 2.62
CA GLN A 167 6.97 -18.41 3.62
C GLN A 167 5.72 -19.11 3.05
N PHE A 168 5.87 -19.96 2.03
CA PHE A 168 4.74 -20.57 1.31
C PHE A 168 5.01 -22.02 0.90
N ASP A 169 4.36 -22.97 1.57
CA ASP A 169 4.54 -24.40 1.33
C ASP A 169 3.68 -24.95 0.18
N GLN A 170 2.39 -24.58 0.15
CA GLN A 170 1.42 -25.09 -0.82
C GLN A 170 0.14 -24.26 -0.82
N GLY A 171 -0.51 -24.13 -1.98
CA GLY A 171 -1.82 -23.50 -2.14
C GLY A 171 -1.85 -22.49 -3.28
N SER A 172 -2.73 -21.50 -3.17
CA SER A 172 -2.81 -20.36 -4.09
C SER A 172 -2.86 -19.04 -3.32
N GLN A 173 -2.38 -17.96 -3.94
CA GLN A 173 -2.46 -16.59 -3.41
C GLN A 173 -2.86 -15.64 -4.55
N THR A 174 -3.84 -14.77 -4.30
CA THR A 174 -4.13 -13.65 -5.20
C THR A 174 -3.50 -12.38 -4.64
N HIS A 175 -2.77 -11.63 -5.45
CA HIS A 175 -2.17 -10.34 -5.07
C HIS A 175 -2.13 -9.38 -6.24
N SER A 176 -1.71 -8.14 -5.98
CA SER A 176 -1.49 -7.14 -7.04
C SER A 176 -0.12 -6.49 -6.96
N PHE A 177 0.38 -6.05 -8.10
CA PHE A 177 1.57 -5.24 -8.26
C PHE A 177 1.29 -4.11 -9.26
N ARG A 178 2.20 -3.13 -9.32
CA ARG A 178 2.07 -1.96 -10.19
C ARG A 178 3.47 -1.63 -10.71
N MET A 179 3.64 -1.65 -12.02
CA MET A 179 4.93 -1.38 -12.67
C MET A 179 4.78 -0.21 -13.64
N ARG A 180 5.83 0.59 -13.81
CA ARG A 180 5.81 1.71 -14.76
C ARG A 180 5.68 1.19 -16.19
N GLU A 181 4.80 1.79 -16.99
CA GLU A 181 4.69 1.48 -18.42
C GLU A 181 6.03 1.82 -19.12
N THR A 182 6.43 1.05 -20.14
CA THR A 182 7.64 1.37 -20.92
C THR A 182 7.33 2.43 -21.97
N ASP A 183 8.28 3.33 -22.21
CA ASP A 183 8.10 4.39 -23.20
C ASP A 183 8.25 3.84 -24.62
N HIS A 184 7.12 3.52 -25.25
CA HIS A 184 7.01 2.96 -26.60
C HIS A 184 7.67 3.83 -27.70
N THR A 185 7.98 5.10 -27.42
CA THR A 185 8.70 5.96 -28.39
C THR A 185 10.20 5.64 -28.45
N LYS A 186 10.75 5.07 -27.37
CA LYS A 186 12.20 4.81 -27.17
C LYS A 186 12.62 3.36 -27.40
N ASP A 187 11.66 2.43 -27.42
CA ASP A 187 11.90 1.01 -27.69
C ASP A 187 11.39 0.66 -29.10
N ASP A 188 12.32 0.43 -30.03
CA ASP A 188 11.99 0.06 -31.42
C ASP A 188 11.13 -1.22 -31.52
N THR A 189 11.17 -2.10 -30.52
CA THR A 189 10.35 -3.33 -30.50
C THR A 189 8.87 -3.08 -30.18
N LEU A 190 8.54 -1.92 -29.61
CA LEU A 190 7.18 -1.57 -29.18
C LEU A 190 6.42 -0.70 -30.18
N ARG A 191 7.11 -0.13 -31.18
CA ARG A 191 6.56 0.89 -32.09
C ARG A 191 5.33 0.44 -32.88
N ASP A 192 5.19 -0.85 -33.16
CA ASP A 192 4.09 -1.41 -33.97
C ASP A 192 2.84 -1.78 -33.15
N ASP A 193 2.91 -1.84 -31.80
CA ASP A 193 1.75 -2.07 -30.91
C ASP A 193 0.95 -0.77 -30.67
N HIS A 194 0.71 -0.01 -31.75
CA HIS A 194 -0.12 1.21 -31.77
C HIS A 194 -1.55 1.00 -31.23
N ALA A 195 -1.98 -0.24 -31.08
CA ALA A 195 -3.27 -0.62 -30.50
C ALA A 195 -3.22 -0.81 -28.96
N ARG A 196 -2.11 -0.53 -28.26
CA ARG A 196 -2.05 -0.56 -26.78
C ARG A 196 -2.72 0.69 -26.17
N PRO A 197 -3.73 0.55 -25.30
CA PRO A 197 -4.23 1.65 -24.50
C PRO A 197 -3.15 2.11 -23.51
N LEU A 198 -2.79 3.39 -23.57
CA LEU A 198 -1.90 4.01 -22.58
C LEU A 198 -2.59 4.14 -21.23
N SER A 199 -1.80 3.99 -20.16
CA SER A 199 -2.24 4.23 -18.78
C SER A 199 -2.33 5.73 -18.45
N ASN A 200 -3.37 6.13 -17.70
CA ASN A 200 -3.60 7.54 -17.35
C ASN A 200 -2.54 8.10 -16.36
N ASP A 201 -1.85 7.24 -15.62
CA ASP A 201 -0.82 7.60 -14.65
C ASP A 201 0.59 7.12 -15.05
N GLY A 202 0.74 6.43 -16.18
CA GLY A 202 2.01 5.85 -16.64
C GLY A 202 2.36 4.49 -16.00
N PHE A 203 1.39 3.73 -15.49
CA PHE A 203 1.61 2.43 -14.88
C PHE A 203 0.66 1.33 -15.38
N ILE A 204 1.21 0.13 -15.51
CA ILE A 204 0.46 -1.11 -15.74
C ILE A 204 0.17 -1.76 -14.38
N TYR A 205 -1.09 -2.11 -14.16
CA TYR A 205 -1.59 -2.79 -12.98
C TYR A 205 -1.65 -4.29 -13.22
N GLY A 206 -0.87 -5.06 -12.44
CA GLY A 206 -0.84 -6.52 -12.50
C GLY A 206 -1.65 -7.15 -11.36
N TYR A 207 -2.53 -8.08 -11.71
CA TYR A 207 -3.36 -8.85 -10.77
C TYR A 207 -3.04 -10.33 -10.94
N SER A 208 -2.34 -10.89 -9.96
CA SER A 208 -1.68 -12.19 -10.02
C SER A 208 -2.45 -13.21 -9.20
N HIS A 209 -2.78 -14.37 -9.78
CA HIS A 209 -3.20 -15.56 -9.04
C HIS A 209 -2.09 -16.61 -9.11
N PHE A 210 -1.20 -16.55 -8.12
CA PHE A 210 -0.10 -17.47 -7.94
C PHE A 210 -0.58 -18.81 -7.36
N THR A 211 0.04 -19.92 -7.75
CA THR A 211 -0.25 -21.26 -7.24
C THR A 211 1.01 -22.12 -7.14
N GLN A 212 1.16 -22.81 -6.01
CA GLN A 212 2.16 -23.84 -5.75
C GLN A 212 1.49 -25.17 -5.40
N LYS A 213 1.72 -26.20 -6.20
CA LYS A 213 1.19 -27.56 -5.98
C LYS A 213 2.36 -28.54 -5.88
N LYS A 214 2.31 -29.45 -4.90
CA LYS A 214 3.28 -30.54 -4.77
C LYS A 214 3.19 -31.46 -5.99
N ASP A 215 4.35 -31.80 -6.53
CA ASP A 215 4.52 -32.52 -7.79
C ASP A 215 5.77 -33.40 -7.67
N ARG A 216 5.58 -34.73 -7.75
CA ARG A 216 6.66 -35.71 -7.62
C ARG A 216 7.48 -35.88 -8.90
N SER A 217 7.04 -35.32 -10.03
CA SER A 217 7.80 -35.30 -11.29
C SER A 217 8.76 -34.11 -11.37
N SER A 218 8.45 -33.01 -10.68
CA SER A 218 9.34 -31.86 -10.53
C SER A 218 10.57 -32.21 -9.70
N LYS A 219 11.77 -31.84 -10.18
CA LYS A 219 13.03 -31.94 -9.43
C LYS A 219 12.99 -31.22 -8.07
N ARG A 220 12.11 -30.22 -7.93
CA ARG A 220 11.93 -29.41 -6.70
C ARG A 220 10.86 -29.98 -5.75
N GLY A 221 10.13 -31.02 -6.15
CA GLY A 221 9.00 -31.60 -5.41
C GLY A 221 7.68 -30.80 -5.52
N TYR A 222 7.66 -29.72 -6.32
CA TYR A 222 6.48 -28.91 -6.61
C TYR A 222 6.57 -28.18 -7.95
N LYS A 223 5.41 -27.87 -8.55
CA LYS A 223 5.24 -26.99 -9.71
C LYS A 223 4.62 -25.67 -9.23
N GLN A 224 5.14 -24.55 -9.75
CA GLN A 224 4.67 -23.20 -9.45
C GLN A 224 4.25 -22.53 -10.77
N ARG A 225 3.02 -21.99 -10.81
CA ARG A 225 2.45 -21.25 -11.95
C ARG A 225 1.71 -20.02 -11.42
N SER A 226 1.78 -18.90 -12.13
CA SER A 226 0.90 -17.76 -11.92
C SER A 226 0.12 -17.43 -13.19
N LEU A 227 -1.09 -16.91 -13.00
CA LEU A 227 -1.89 -16.29 -14.05
C LEU A 227 -2.06 -14.81 -13.69
N VAL A 228 -1.70 -13.90 -14.60
CA VAL A 228 -1.64 -12.46 -14.33
C VAL A 228 -2.52 -11.70 -15.32
N LEU A 229 -3.54 -11.00 -14.82
CA LEU A 229 -4.30 -10.03 -15.61
C LEU A 229 -3.58 -8.68 -15.54
N LEU A 230 -3.29 -8.08 -16.70
CA LEU A 230 -2.71 -6.73 -16.81
C LEU A 230 -3.78 -5.74 -17.26
N SER A 231 -3.90 -4.59 -16.59
CA SER A 231 -4.83 -3.52 -16.95
C SER A 231 -4.18 -2.14 -16.81
N GLN A 232 -4.71 -1.18 -17.56
CA GLN A 232 -4.44 0.25 -17.44
C GLN A 232 -5.23 0.93 -16.30
N PHE A 233 -6.11 0.19 -15.59
CA PHE A 233 -7.01 0.76 -14.57
C PHE A 233 -6.72 0.28 -13.13
N PRO A 234 -6.74 1.17 -12.12
CA PRO A 234 -6.61 0.83 -10.71
C PRO A 234 -7.93 0.29 -10.13
N TYR A 235 -8.39 -0.88 -10.58
CA TYR A 235 -9.61 -1.54 -10.09
C TYR A 235 -9.31 -2.83 -9.30
N PRO A 236 -8.72 -2.72 -8.10
CA PRO A 236 -8.23 -3.88 -7.40
C PRO A 236 -9.32 -4.85 -6.96
N THR A 237 -10.52 -4.42 -6.54
CA THR A 237 -11.59 -5.39 -6.24
C THR A 237 -11.98 -6.15 -7.51
N LEU A 238 -12.31 -5.43 -8.60
CA LEU A 238 -12.79 -6.05 -9.83
C LEU A 238 -11.80 -7.10 -10.35
N PHE A 239 -10.56 -6.70 -10.61
CA PHE A 239 -9.58 -7.59 -11.22
C PHE A 239 -9.08 -8.70 -10.27
N THR A 240 -9.16 -8.49 -8.95
CA THR A 240 -8.93 -9.56 -7.95
C THR A 240 -10.01 -10.63 -8.00
N GLU A 241 -11.29 -10.27 -8.11
CA GLU A 241 -12.37 -11.26 -8.25
C GLU A 241 -12.30 -11.99 -9.60
N LEU A 242 -11.97 -11.29 -10.71
CA LEU A 242 -11.78 -11.93 -12.02
C LEU A 242 -10.65 -12.97 -11.96
N ILE A 243 -9.47 -12.61 -11.47
CA ILE A 243 -8.31 -13.53 -11.49
C ILE A 243 -8.45 -14.64 -10.44
N SER A 244 -9.15 -14.40 -9.32
CA SER A 244 -9.48 -15.45 -8.35
C SER A 244 -10.55 -16.43 -8.85
N THR A 245 -11.38 -16.02 -9.81
CA THR A 245 -12.32 -16.91 -10.51
C THR A 245 -11.62 -17.68 -11.62
N LEU A 246 -10.84 -16.99 -12.46
CA LEU A 246 -10.20 -17.56 -13.64
C LEU A 246 -9.00 -18.47 -13.30
N GLY A 247 -8.17 -18.10 -12.31
CA GLY A 247 -6.98 -18.86 -11.93
C GLY A 247 -7.26 -20.35 -11.65
N PRO A 248 -8.19 -20.69 -10.73
CA PRO A 248 -8.59 -22.07 -10.47
C PRO A 248 -9.17 -22.81 -11.69
N ALA A 249 -9.97 -22.13 -12.51
CA ALA A 249 -10.55 -22.70 -13.72
C ALA A 249 -9.50 -22.99 -14.80
N PHE A 250 -8.57 -22.06 -15.05
CA PHE A 250 -7.43 -22.22 -15.95
C PHE A 250 -6.47 -23.34 -15.50
N LEU A 251 -6.28 -23.52 -14.19
CA LEU A 251 -5.52 -24.64 -13.64
C LEU A 251 -6.14 -26.02 -13.93
N THR A 252 -7.44 -26.08 -14.23
CA THR A 252 -8.19 -27.31 -14.51
C THR A 252 -8.43 -27.52 -16.00
N HIS A 253 -8.62 -26.44 -16.76
CA HIS A 253 -9.15 -26.48 -18.14
C HIS A 253 -8.31 -25.73 -19.20
N ARG A 254 -7.18 -25.09 -18.81
CA ARG A 254 -6.21 -24.46 -19.73
C ARG A 254 -6.84 -23.46 -20.72
N GLY A 255 -6.35 -23.44 -21.97
CA GLY A 255 -6.68 -22.47 -23.02
C GLY A 255 -8.17 -22.14 -23.16
N PRO A 256 -9.08 -23.12 -23.27
CA PRO A 256 -10.52 -22.87 -23.40
C PRO A 256 -11.14 -21.96 -22.31
N MET A 257 -10.65 -21.97 -21.06
CA MET A 257 -11.14 -21.02 -20.04
C MET A 257 -10.51 -19.63 -20.17
N LEU A 258 -9.28 -19.56 -20.67
CA LEU A 258 -8.58 -18.30 -20.96
C LEU A 258 -9.23 -17.59 -22.15
N GLU A 259 -9.53 -18.32 -23.22
CA GLU A 259 -10.33 -17.89 -24.37
C GLU A 259 -11.72 -17.42 -23.93
N ALA A 260 -12.48 -18.25 -23.21
CA ALA A 260 -13.82 -17.92 -22.76
C ALA A 260 -13.86 -16.65 -21.89
N ALA A 261 -12.90 -16.48 -20.97
CA ALA A 261 -12.77 -15.27 -20.16
C ALA A 261 -12.47 -14.03 -21.01
N CYS A 262 -11.61 -14.14 -22.02
CA CYS A 262 -11.32 -13.04 -22.94
C CYS A 262 -12.53 -12.71 -23.84
N HIS A 263 -13.28 -13.72 -24.31
CA HIS A 263 -14.55 -13.53 -25.04
C HIS A 263 -15.61 -12.84 -24.17
N ASN A 264 -15.69 -13.20 -22.88
CA ASN A 264 -16.58 -12.54 -21.91
C ASN A 264 -16.22 -11.06 -21.77
N ILE A 265 -14.94 -10.73 -21.50
CA ILE A 265 -14.49 -9.33 -21.38
C ILE A 265 -14.68 -8.55 -22.69
N ALA A 266 -14.48 -9.17 -23.85
CA ALA A 266 -14.73 -8.57 -25.17
C ALA A 266 -16.22 -8.38 -25.53
N SER A 267 -17.14 -8.87 -24.68
CA SER A 267 -18.59 -8.63 -24.79
C SER A 267 -19.10 -7.54 -23.84
N TRP A 268 -18.25 -7.03 -22.94
CA TRP A 268 -18.62 -5.97 -22.02
C TRP A 268 -18.84 -4.63 -22.74
N PRO A 269 -19.71 -3.76 -22.21
CA PRO A 269 -19.92 -2.43 -22.78
C PRO A 269 -18.67 -1.55 -22.64
N ASP A 270 -18.69 -0.41 -23.34
CA ASP A 270 -17.64 0.61 -23.22
C ASP A 270 -17.40 0.98 -21.75
N HIS A 271 -16.12 0.99 -21.36
CA HIS A 271 -15.69 1.55 -20.09
C HIS A 271 -16.06 3.05 -20.01
N LYS A 272 -16.77 3.44 -18.93
CA LYS A 272 -17.16 4.82 -18.62
C LYS A 272 -17.15 5.02 -17.11
N LEU A 273 -16.61 6.13 -16.63
CA LEU A 273 -16.58 6.43 -15.20
C LEU A 273 -17.99 6.73 -14.66
N GLY A 274 -18.22 6.45 -13.38
CA GLY A 274 -19.46 6.76 -12.65
C GLY A 274 -20.68 5.88 -12.94
N ILE A 275 -20.58 4.87 -13.80
CA ILE A 275 -21.71 3.98 -14.13
C ILE A 275 -21.81 2.78 -13.17
N ARG A 276 -23.03 2.25 -13.03
CA ARG A 276 -23.26 0.87 -12.58
C ARG A 276 -23.54 0.00 -13.81
N VAL A 277 -22.93 -1.18 -13.86
CA VAL A 277 -22.92 -2.06 -15.04
C VAL A 277 -22.93 -3.52 -14.59
N GLU A 278 -23.64 -4.37 -15.31
CA GLU A 278 -23.58 -5.82 -15.12
C GLU A 278 -22.56 -6.42 -16.10
N LEU A 279 -21.57 -7.13 -15.57
CA LEU A 279 -20.47 -7.73 -16.32
C LEU A 279 -20.57 -9.26 -16.23
N GLY A 280 -20.93 -9.90 -17.35
CA GLY A 280 -20.94 -11.36 -17.45
C GLY A 280 -19.51 -11.92 -17.45
N PHE A 281 -19.18 -12.81 -16.52
CA PHE A 281 -17.86 -13.43 -16.41
C PHE A 281 -17.92 -14.87 -15.88
N MET A 282 -17.51 -15.83 -16.69
CA MET A 282 -17.40 -17.26 -16.34
C MET A 282 -18.67 -17.85 -15.71
N GLY A 283 -19.83 -17.49 -16.28
CA GLY A 283 -21.15 -17.93 -15.81
C GLY A 283 -21.76 -17.07 -14.69
N ASN A 284 -21.02 -16.12 -14.13
CA ASN A 284 -21.51 -15.18 -13.11
C ASN A 284 -21.91 -13.83 -13.74
N ALA A 285 -22.91 -13.18 -13.15
CA ALA A 285 -23.27 -11.79 -13.46
C ALA A 285 -22.74 -10.87 -12.35
N LEU A 286 -21.66 -10.14 -12.62
CA LEU A 286 -21.06 -9.21 -11.66
C LEU A 286 -21.70 -7.83 -11.80
N LEU A 287 -22.55 -7.44 -10.84
CA LEU A 287 -23.02 -6.06 -10.74
C LEU A 287 -21.88 -5.18 -10.19
N VAL A 288 -21.28 -4.36 -11.04
CA VAL A 288 -20.10 -3.53 -10.75
C VAL A 288 -20.49 -2.05 -10.74
N GLU A 289 -19.93 -1.29 -9.79
CA GLU A 289 -19.94 0.17 -9.80
C GLU A 289 -18.53 0.67 -10.14
N LEU A 290 -18.42 1.50 -11.17
CA LEU A 290 -17.18 2.21 -11.53
C LEU A 290 -17.13 3.56 -10.80
N PRO A 291 -15.95 4.01 -10.34
CA PRO A 291 -15.83 5.30 -9.66
C PRO A 291 -16.11 6.45 -10.64
N VAL A 292 -16.58 7.60 -10.14
CA VAL A 292 -16.71 8.83 -10.95
C VAL A 292 -15.33 9.42 -11.28
N GLY A 293 -14.34 9.25 -10.39
CA GLY A 293 -12.92 9.52 -10.63
C GLY A 293 -12.01 8.60 -9.80
N PHE A 294 -10.81 8.30 -10.28
CA PHE A 294 -9.92 7.28 -9.66
C PHE A 294 -9.48 7.58 -8.20
N ASP A 295 -9.53 8.85 -7.80
CA ASP A 295 -9.25 9.31 -6.44
C ASP A 295 -10.51 9.40 -5.56
N GLU A 296 -11.72 9.28 -6.12
CA GLU A 296 -12.94 9.31 -5.32
C GLU A 296 -13.12 8.03 -4.50
N GLN A 297 -13.76 8.17 -3.35
CA GLN A 297 -13.99 7.05 -2.44
C GLN A 297 -15.31 6.37 -2.72
N GLN A 298 -15.25 5.28 -3.48
CA GLN A 298 -16.37 4.35 -3.58
C GLN A 298 -16.65 3.74 -2.20
N MET A 299 -17.86 3.97 -1.69
CA MET A 299 -18.31 3.47 -0.41
C MET A 299 -19.76 3.00 -0.53
N GLN A 300 -20.08 1.88 0.13
CA GLN A 300 -21.45 1.36 0.13
C GLN A 300 -22.41 2.37 0.78
N THR A 301 -23.34 2.87 -0.04
CA THR A 301 -24.48 3.69 0.39
C THR A 301 -25.43 2.83 1.22
N VAL A 302 -25.60 3.14 2.51
CA VAL A 302 -26.62 2.49 3.33
C VAL A 302 -27.99 2.97 2.83
N SER A 303 -28.71 2.12 2.13
CA SER A 303 -30.10 2.40 1.76
C SER A 303 -30.94 2.38 3.03
N SER A 304 -31.70 3.45 3.28
CA SER A 304 -32.53 3.60 4.50
C SER A 304 -33.55 2.46 4.66
N THR A 305 -33.92 1.82 3.56
CA THR A 305 -34.54 0.49 3.53
C THR A 305 -33.52 -0.54 3.03
N PRO A 306 -33.02 -1.46 3.88
CA PRO A 306 -32.17 -2.57 3.42
C PRO A 306 -33.05 -3.60 2.68
N ASP A 307 -33.17 -3.45 1.36
CA ASP A 307 -33.77 -4.48 0.49
C ASP A 307 -32.82 -5.68 0.40
N LEU A 308 -32.92 -6.57 1.39
CA LEU A 308 -32.12 -7.79 1.58
C LEU A 308 -32.12 -8.73 0.35
N ARG A 309 -32.99 -8.49 -0.64
CA ARG A 309 -33.09 -9.29 -1.87
C ARG A 309 -32.17 -8.82 -2.99
N LYS A 310 -31.54 -7.64 -2.89
CA LYS A 310 -30.68 -7.08 -3.94
C LYS A 310 -29.19 -7.27 -3.63
N PRO A 311 -28.39 -7.85 -4.55
CA PRO A 311 -26.95 -7.93 -4.38
C PRO A 311 -26.36 -6.52 -4.30
N HIS A 312 -25.43 -6.31 -3.36
CA HIS A 312 -24.71 -5.04 -3.27
C HIS A 312 -23.69 -4.95 -4.40
N PRO A 313 -23.54 -3.80 -5.07
CA PRO A 313 -22.62 -3.67 -6.20
C PRO A 313 -21.17 -3.81 -5.74
N LEU A 314 -20.37 -4.46 -6.58
CA LEU A 314 -18.92 -4.58 -6.45
C LEU A 314 -18.28 -3.23 -6.77
N LEU A 315 -17.59 -2.64 -5.79
CA LEU A 315 -16.97 -1.32 -5.92
C LEU A 315 -15.58 -1.46 -6.55
N ALA A 316 -15.46 -1.24 -7.86
CA ALA A 316 -14.29 -1.65 -8.65
C ALA A 316 -12.95 -1.10 -8.13
N ALA A 317 -12.88 0.20 -7.82
CA ALA A 317 -11.67 0.92 -7.38
C ALA A 317 -11.43 0.88 -5.87
N SER A 318 -12.31 0.24 -5.10
CA SER A 318 -12.14 -0.03 -3.68
C SER A 318 -11.13 -1.19 -3.48
N PRO A 319 -10.34 -1.22 -2.39
CA PRO A 319 -9.63 -2.42 -1.94
C PRO A 319 -10.54 -3.68 -1.86
N PRO A 320 -10.08 -4.86 -2.31
CA PRO A 320 -10.82 -6.12 -2.15
C PRO A 320 -11.15 -6.46 -0.68
N GLN A 321 -12.37 -6.91 -0.41
CA GLN A 321 -12.86 -7.08 0.97
C GLN A 321 -12.43 -8.39 1.65
N HIS A 322 -11.81 -9.34 0.95
CA HIS A 322 -11.39 -10.63 1.50
C HIS A 322 -10.34 -10.52 2.63
N LEU A 323 -9.59 -9.42 2.68
CA LEU A 323 -8.75 -9.03 3.82
C LEU A 323 -9.16 -7.61 4.28
N PRO A 324 -10.09 -7.50 5.25
CA PRO A 324 -10.53 -6.20 5.75
C PRO A 324 -9.41 -5.47 6.50
N PRO A 325 -9.47 -4.12 6.58
CA PRO A 325 -8.37 -3.30 7.10
C PRO A 325 -8.12 -3.56 8.58
N LEU A 326 -9.15 -3.98 9.33
CA LEU A 326 -9.03 -4.35 10.74
C LEU A 326 -8.06 -5.53 10.94
N THR A 327 -8.14 -6.55 10.09
CA THR A 327 -7.24 -7.71 10.11
C THR A 327 -5.84 -7.32 9.66
N VAL A 328 -5.73 -6.60 8.54
CA VAL A 328 -4.46 -6.19 7.92
C VAL A 328 -3.64 -5.31 8.87
N PHE A 329 -4.28 -4.32 9.51
CA PHE A 329 -3.64 -3.38 10.44
C PHE A 329 -3.81 -3.77 11.92
N SER A 330 -4.07 -5.05 12.23
CA SER A 330 -4.36 -5.48 13.61
C SER A 330 -3.28 -5.08 14.63
N ALA A 331 -1.99 -5.26 14.33
CA ALA A 331 -0.88 -4.77 15.18
C ALA A 331 -0.67 -3.24 15.18
N SER A 332 -1.33 -2.49 14.29
CA SER A 332 -1.14 -1.04 14.10
C SER A 332 -2.44 -0.23 14.22
N ILE A 333 -3.55 -0.83 14.65
CA ILE A 333 -4.90 -0.22 14.67
C ILE A 333 -4.94 1.12 15.41
N SER A 334 -4.25 1.22 16.55
CA SER A 334 -4.17 2.45 17.34
C SER A 334 -3.21 3.50 16.75
N HIS A 335 -2.34 3.11 15.82
CA HIS A 335 -1.39 3.98 15.13
C HIS A 335 -1.95 4.60 13.83
N LEU A 336 -3.08 4.10 13.32
CA LEU A 336 -3.63 4.52 12.02
C LEU A 336 -3.85 6.04 11.88
N TRP A 337 -4.12 6.78 12.96
CA TRP A 337 -4.17 8.26 12.92
C TRP A 337 -2.83 8.89 12.52
N SER A 338 -1.71 8.39 13.07
CA SER A 338 -0.37 8.85 12.70
C SER A 338 0.05 8.38 11.31
N ILE A 339 -0.41 7.19 10.90
CA ILE A 339 -0.19 6.67 9.54
C ILE A 339 -0.93 7.53 8.52
N TRP A 340 -2.21 7.86 8.76
CA TRP A 340 -3.01 8.78 7.95
C TRP A 340 -2.41 10.19 7.90
N GLU A 341 -1.90 10.71 9.03
CA GLU A 341 -1.19 12.00 9.03
C GLU A 341 0.11 11.96 8.20
N CYS A 342 0.87 10.85 8.21
CA CYS A 342 2.06 10.68 7.36
C CYS A 342 1.69 10.59 5.88
N LEU A 343 0.65 9.82 5.55
CA LEU A 343 0.07 9.69 4.21
C LEU A 343 -0.35 11.07 3.65
N VAL A 344 -1.15 11.82 4.42
CA VAL A 344 -1.60 13.17 4.05
C VAL A 344 -0.43 14.13 3.89
N LEU A 345 0.64 14.03 4.70
CA LEU A 345 1.83 14.87 4.53
C LEU A 345 2.80 14.40 3.42
N SER A 346 2.43 13.37 2.64
CA SER A 346 3.30 12.73 1.64
C SER A 346 4.64 12.25 2.23
N GLU A 347 4.66 11.77 3.47
CA GLU A 347 5.83 11.12 4.06
C GLU A 347 5.89 9.64 3.62
N PRO A 348 7.04 9.13 3.12
CA PRO A 348 7.13 7.78 2.57
C PRO A 348 7.06 6.67 3.61
N ILE A 349 6.40 5.56 3.27
CA ILE A 349 6.13 4.43 4.17
C ILE A 349 6.54 3.11 3.50
N LEU A 350 7.42 2.36 4.18
CA LEU A 350 7.72 0.97 3.85
C LEU A 350 6.78 0.04 4.61
N VAL A 351 6.17 -0.92 3.91
CA VAL A 351 5.19 -1.86 4.46
C VAL A 351 5.70 -3.30 4.32
N PHE A 352 5.98 -3.95 5.44
CA PHE A 352 6.39 -5.36 5.49
C PHE A 352 5.17 -6.26 5.71
N GLY A 353 4.89 -7.17 4.78
CA GLY A 353 3.90 -8.24 4.93
C GLY A 353 4.52 -9.62 4.92
N THR A 354 3.80 -10.63 5.41
CA THR A 354 4.21 -12.06 5.32
C THR A 354 3.90 -12.68 3.95
N SER A 355 3.05 -12.04 3.15
CA SER A 355 2.69 -12.49 1.80
C SER A 355 2.44 -11.30 0.86
N PRO A 356 2.62 -11.48 -0.46
CA PRO A 356 2.25 -10.48 -1.47
C PRO A 356 0.79 -10.04 -1.36
N THR A 357 -0.11 -10.98 -1.05
CA THR A 357 -1.53 -10.71 -0.76
C THR A 357 -1.69 -9.71 0.38
N MET A 358 -1.03 -9.93 1.53
CA MET A 358 -1.18 -9.07 2.70
C MET A 358 -0.61 -7.66 2.47
N THR A 359 0.57 -7.56 1.85
CA THR A 359 1.22 -6.25 1.65
C THR A 359 0.54 -5.43 0.54
N SER A 360 0.13 -6.06 -0.56
CA SER A 360 -0.63 -5.37 -1.62
C SER A 360 -2.00 -4.89 -1.15
N GLN A 361 -2.69 -5.68 -0.34
CA GLN A 361 -3.94 -5.25 0.29
C GLN A 361 -3.73 -4.07 1.24
N ALA A 362 -2.68 -4.09 2.07
CA ALA A 362 -2.35 -2.96 2.93
C ALA A 362 -2.13 -1.66 2.15
N ILE A 363 -1.32 -1.70 1.08
CA ILE A 363 -1.04 -0.52 0.25
C ILE A 363 -2.33 0.04 -0.39
N TRP A 364 -3.24 -0.82 -0.87
CA TRP A 364 -4.55 -0.36 -1.37
C TRP A 364 -5.41 0.26 -0.26
N TRP A 365 -5.44 -0.30 0.94
CA TRP A 365 -6.14 0.29 2.08
C TRP A 365 -5.55 1.65 2.50
N LEU A 366 -4.22 1.81 2.47
CA LEU A 366 -3.56 3.10 2.72
C LEU A 366 -3.92 4.13 1.63
N ARG A 367 -4.01 3.74 0.35
CA ARG A 367 -4.54 4.62 -0.72
C ARG A 367 -6.00 5.00 -0.46
N ASP A 368 -6.84 4.07 0.00
CA ASP A 368 -8.26 4.33 0.25
C ASP A 368 -8.49 5.33 1.39
N PHE A 369 -7.69 5.28 2.46
CA PHE A 369 -7.77 6.23 3.57
C PHE A 369 -7.37 7.67 3.19
N MET A 370 -6.63 7.87 2.09
CA MET A 370 -6.29 9.20 1.56
C MET A 370 -7.39 9.81 0.69
N ARG A 371 -8.39 9.05 0.25
CA ARG A 371 -9.43 9.58 -0.65
C ARG A 371 -10.32 10.62 0.08
N PRO A 372 -10.80 11.69 -0.58
CA PRO A 372 -10.70 11.99 -2.01
C PRO A 372 -9.46 12.82 -2.43
N MET A 373 -8.41 12.90 -1.60
CA MET A 373 -7.16 13.59 -1.96
C MET A 373 -6.49 12.88 -3.15
N PRO A 374 -5.99 13.61 -4.17
CA PRO A 374 -5.28 12.98 -5.27
C PRO A 374 -3.96 12.37 -4.81
N LEU A 375 -3.56 11.27 -5.45
CA LEU A 375 -2.29 10.61 -5.18
C LEU A 375 -1.12 11.52 -5.59
N ALA A 376 -0.13 11.66 -4.70
CA ALA A 376 1.15 12.26 -4.99
C ALA A 376 2.28 11.36 -4.49
N GLY A 377 3.25 11.07 -5.36
CA GLY A 377 4.25 10.00 -5.17
C GLY A 377 3.90 8.72 -5.93
N ASP A 378 4.75 7.70 -5.80
CA ASP A 378 4.59 6.38 -6.42
C ASP A 378 4.06 5.38 -5.36
N PHE A 379 3.31 4.35 -5.78
CA PHE A 379 2.94 3.24 -4.91
C PHE A 379 3.12 1.89 -5.62
N ARG A 380 3.67 0.94 -4.87
CA ARG A 380 3.90 -0.44 -5.32
C ARG A 380 3.18 -1.37 -4.34
N PRO A 381 2.00 -1.91 -4.70
CA PRO A 381 1.25 -2.80 -3.82
C PRO A 381 2.08 -4.03 -3.42
N TYR A 382 2.76 -4.63 -4.38
CA TYR A 382 3.84 -5.58 -4.13
C TYR A 382 5.07 -5.18 -4.94
N PHE A 383 6.26 -5.37 -4.35
CA PHE A 383 7.55 -4.91 -4.86
C PHE A 383 8.65 -5.92 -4.52
N THR A 384 9.46 -6.27 -5.52
CA THR A 384 10.55 -7.25 -5.41
C THR A 384 11.88 -6.62 -5.82
N ILE A 385 13.00 -7.27 -5.48
CA ILE A 385 14.35 -6.81 -5.87
C ILE A 385 14.59 -6.82 -7.40
N HIS A 386 13.63 -7.37 -8.16
CA HIS A 386 13.64 -7.48 -9.63
C HIS A 386 12.71 -6.46 -10.31
N ASP A 387 12.06 -5.55 -9.58
CA ASP A 387 11.33 -4.43 -10.18
C ASP A 387 12.30 -3.49 -10.90
N LYS A 388 11.99 -3.06 -12.13
CA LYS A 388 12.90 -2.25 -12.95
C LYS A 388 13.25 -0.89 -12.33
N ASP A 389 12.39 -0.37 -11.45
CA ASP A 389 12.63 0.87 -10.71
C ASP A 389 13.33 0.63 -9.34
N HIS A 390 13.75 -0.61 -9.00
CA HIS A 390 14.33 -0.95 -7.69
C HIS A 390 15.49 -0.05 -7.29
N ALA A 391 16.51 0.12 -8.15
CA ALA A 391 17.65 0.99 -7.85
C ALA A 391 17.27 2.48 -7.66
N THR A 392 16.16 2.92 -8.26
CA THR A 392 15.66 4.30 -8.22
C THR A 392 14.81 4.57 -6.96
N LEU A 393 14.05 3.58 -6.50
CA LEU A 393 13.16 3.67 -5.33
C LEU A 393 13.82 3.21 -4.02
N VAL A 394 14.77 2.28 -4.09
CA VAL A 394 15.48 1.68 -2.95
C VAL A 394 16.98 1.86 -3.13
N ASN A 395 17.51 2.90 -2.49
CA ASN A 395 18.94 3.23 -2.45
C ASN A 395 19.26 4.02 -1.17
N GLN A 396 20.54 4.42 -1.01
CA GLN A 396 21.05 5.07 0.20
C GLN A 396 20.57 6.52 0.41
N ASN A 397 19.90 7.14 -0.56
CA ASN A 397 19.35 8.48 -0.41
C ASN A 397 18.09 8.49 0.46
N ALA A 398 17.60 9.68 0.82
CA ALA A 398 16.28 9.81 1.42
C ALA A 398 15.20 9.28 0.45
N PRO A 399 14.25 8.44 0.92
CA PRO A 399 13.17 7.93 0.07
C PRO A 399 12.29 9.04 -0.50
N GLN A 400 11.78 8.83 -1.71
CA GLN A 400 10.98 9.81 -2.45
C GLN A 400 9.69 10.16 -1.68
N ALA A 401 9.30 11.44 -1.67
CA ALA A 401 8.08 11.87 -1.00
C ALA A 401 6.83 11.19 -1.61
N GLY A 402 5.91 10.76 -0.75
CA GLY A 402 4.70 10.02 -1.10
C GLY A 402 4.91 8.54 -1.45
N LEU A 403 6.14 8.01 -1.42
CA LEU A 403 6.43 6.62 -1.80
C LEU A 403 5.82 5.61 -0.82
N LEU A 404 4.93 4.75 -1.32
CA LEU A 404 4.35 3.63 -0.57
C LEU A 404 4.84 2.29 -1.15
N LEU A 405 5.63 1.54 -0.38
CA LEU A 405 6.34 0.34 -0.87
C LEU A 405 5.92 -0.91 -0.08
N GLY A 406 5.20 -1.83 -0.73
CA GLY A 406 4.78 -3.11 -0.13
C GLY A 406 5.76 -4.25 -0.43
N VAL A 407 6.42 -4.79 0.60
CA VAL A 407 7.47 -5.81 0.47
C VAL A 407 7.22 -7.04 1.35
N THR A 408 7.86 -8.17 1.02
CA THR A 408 7.85 -9.43 1.80
C THR A 408 9.24 -9.96 2.16
N ASN A 409 10.31 -9.37 1.63
CA ASN A 409 11.68 -9.86 1.76
C ASN A 409 12.43 -9.19 2.92
N PRO A 410 13.03 -9.96 3.86
CA PRO A 410 13.85 -9.43 4.96
C PRO A 410 15.01 -8.51 4.53
N PHE A 411 15.50 -8.63 3.29
CA PHE A 411 16.49 -7.74 2.70
C PHE A 411 16.19 -6.25 2.94
N TYR A 412 14.91 -5.86 2.86
CA TYR A 412 14.51 -4.46 2.99
C TYR A 412 14.60 -3.90 4.42
N ASP A 413 14.64 -4.71 5.49
CA ASP A 413 14.85 -4.14 6.84
C ASP A 413 16.29 -3.67 7.05
N GLY A 414 17.26 -4.34 6.41
CA GLY A 414 18.64 -3.86 6.31
C GLY A 414 18.74 -2.65 5.38
N THR A 415 18.34 -2.83 4.12
CA THR A 415 18.56 -1.85 3.04
C THR A 415 17.76 -0.55 3.22
N CYS A 416 16.56 -0.61 3.80
CA CYS A 416 15.72 0.57 4.05
C CYS A 416 15.72 1.01 5.52
N LYS A 417 16.71 0.58 6.32
CA LYS A 417 16.83 0.94 7.76
C LYS A 417 16.87 2.45 8.00
N HIS A 418 17.25 3.25 7.01
CA HIS A 418 17.27 4.72 7.06
C HIS A 418 15.89 5.39 6.89
N TRP A 419 14.89 4.71 6.32
CA TRP A 419 13.55 5.29 6.04
C TRP A 419 12.87 5.87 7.29
N PRO A 420 12.04 6.92 7.17
CA PRO A 420 11.43 7.58 8.33
C PRO A 420 10.36 6.71 9.02
N HIS A 421 9.65 5.90 8.23
CA HIS A 421 8.48 5.13 8.63
C HIS A 421 8.55 3.69 8.13
N GLN A 422 8.30 2.74 9.02
CA GLN A 422 8.19 1.31 8.74
C GLN A 422 6.88 0.78 9.38
N LEU A 423 6.06 0.09 8.60
CA LEU A 423 4.83 -0.56 9.03
C LEU A 423 4.97 -2.07 8.84
N SER A 424 5.11 -2.81 9.93
CA SER A 424 5.09 -4.26 9.90
C SER A 424 3.68 -4.78 10.13
N LEU A 425 3.16 -5.52 9.16
CA LEU A 425 1.84 -6.15 9.21
C LEU A 425 1.90 -7.47 9.98
N GLY A 426 0.74 -7.99 10.36
CA GLY A 426 0.59 -9.23 11.14
C GLY A 426 -0.10 -9.00 12.48
N ALA A 427 -0.26 -10.08 13.25
CA ALA A 427 -0.79 -10.01 14.61
C ALA A 427 0.26 -9.49 15.59
N SER A 428 -0.15 -8.69 16.57
CA SER A 428 0.73 -8.26 17.66
C SER A 428 0.95 -9.41 18.64
N SER A 429 2.14 -10.01 18.60
CA SER A 429 2.49 -11.20 19.41
C SER A 429 2.70 -10.85 20.90
N GLN A 430 1.61 -10.65 21.64
CA GLN A 430 1.67 -10.40 23.10
C GLN A 430 2.05 -11.64 23.92
N HIS A 431 1.97 -12.84 23.34
CA HIS A 431 2.54 -14.06 23.90
C HIS A 431 3.48 -14.71 22.87
N PRO A 432 4.76 -14.95 23.18
CA PRO A 432 5.63 -15.76 22.34
C PRO A 432 5.22 -17.23 22.46
N SER A 433 4.54 -17.76 21.45
CA SER A 433 4.21 -19.18 21.37
C SER A 433 5.48 -20.02 21.23
N LEU A 434 5.67 -21.01 22.11
CA LEU A 434 6.75 -22.00 21.99
C LEU A 434 6.44 -22.97 20.84
N GLY A 435 6.75 -22.55 19.61
CA GLY A 435 6.64 -23.34 18.40
C GLY A 435 7.24 -22.57 17.22
N ASN A 436 8.12 -23.25 16.46
CA ASN A 436 8.84 -22.80 15.27
C ASN A 436 8.61 -21.34 14.84
N GLN A 437 9.51 -20.45 15.26
CA GLN A 437 9.51 -19.05 14.81
C GLN A 437 9.62 -19.00 13.28
N THR A 438 8.52 -18.67 12.60
CA THR A 438 8.55 -18.36 11.17
C THR A 438 9.38 -17.09 10.99
N PRO A 439 10.41 -17.06 10.12
CA PRO A 439 11.25 -15.88 9.97
C PRO A 439 10.42 -14.66 9.61
N LEU A 440 10.50 -13.57 10.40
CA LEU A 440 9.73 -12.37 10.11
C LEU A 440 10.22 -11.69 8.81
N PRO A 441 9.32 -11.11 8.00
CA PRO A 441 9.67 -10.41 6.77
C PRO A 441 10.38 -9.06 7.02
N GLY A 442 10.48 -8.62 8.27
CA GLY A 442 11.03 -7.33 8.70
C GLY A 442 10.89 -7.18 10.22
N PRO A 443 10.78 -5.94 10.75
CA PRO A 443 10.58 -5.69 12.18
C PRO A 443 9.33 -6.37 12.76
N SER A 444 9.28 -6.50 14.09
CA SER A 444 8.09 -6.96 14.83
C SER A 444 6.80 -6.23 14.40
N PRO A 445 5.66 -6.93 14.19
CA PRO A 445 4.39 -6.33 13.78
C PRO A 445 3.99 -5.10 14.60
N GLY A 446 3.65 -4.01 13.91
CA GLY A 446 3.39 -2.70 14.51
C GLY A 446 3.82 -1.53 13.62
N TRP A 447 3.82 -0.33 14.20
CA TRP A 447 4.23 0.92 13.54
C TRP A 447 5.49 1.49 14.18
N LYS A 448 6.48 1.85 13.35
CA LYS A 448 7.77 2.38 13.77
C LYS A 448 8.08 3.64 12.97
N THR A 449 8.20 4.77 13.66
CA THR A 449 8.51 6.08 13.06
C THR A 449 9.63 6.77 13.81
N LYS A 450 10.46 7.54 13.08
CA LYS A 450 11.55 8.36 13.63
C LYS A 450 11.21 9.85 13.71
N THR A 451 10.45 10.35 12.73
CA THR A 451 10.23 11.78 12.49
C THR A 451 8.88 12.27 13.00
N HIS A 452 7.87 11.41 13.00
CA HIS A 452 6.48 11.83 13.12
C HIS A 452 6.03 12.03 14.58
N LYS A 453 5.38 13.17 14.85
CA LYS A 453 4.75 13.49 16.15
C LYS A 453 3.29 13.89 15.93
N ARG A 454 2.36 13.01 16.31
CA ARG A 454 0.91 13.10 16.00
C ARG A 454 0.31 14.48 16.21
N TYR A 455 -0.36 15.01 15.20
CA TYR A 455 -0.97 16.33 15.11
C TYR A 455 -2.44 16.36 15.56
N ILE A 456 -3.22 15.33 15.23
CA ILE A 456 -4.65 15.24 15.58
C ILE A 456 -4.92 14.33 16.79
N SER A 457 -6.12 14.48 17.34
CA SER A 457 -6.65 13.61 18.38
C SER A 457 -7.12 12.28 17.79
N LYS A 458 -6.90 11.18 18.52
CA LYS A 458 -7.52 9.89 18.18
C LYS A 458 -9.00 9.96 18.55
N ASP A 459 -9.87 9.38 17.72
CA ASP A 459 -11.24 9.10 18.18
C ASP A 459 -11.17 7.93 19.17
N ARG A 460 -11.32 8.24 20.46
CA ARG A 460 -11.25 7.25 21.54
C ARG A 460 -12.46 6.32 21.58
N SER A 461 -13.59 6.70 20.97
CA SER A 461 -14.80 5.88 20.91
C SER A 461 -14.68 4.83 19.80
N LEU A 462 -14.29 5.26 18.61
CA LEU A 462 -14.02 4.38 17.47
C LEU A 462 -12.87 3.43 17.78
N LEU A 463 -11.75 3.92 18.32
CA LEU A 463 -10.60 3.08 18.63
C LEU A 463 -10.96 1.94 19.60
N LYS A 464 -11.66 2.24 20.70
CA LYS A 464 -12.16 1.22 21.63
C LYS A 464 -13.09 0.21 20.96
N SER A 465 -13.89 0.65 19.99
CA SER A 465 -14.79 -0.24 19.24
C SER A 465 -14.02 -1.16 18.28
N LEU A 466 -12.95 -0.68 17.64
CA LEU A 466 -12.07 -1.46 16.77
C LEU A 466 -11.22 -2.47 17.58
N GLU A 467 -10.64 -2.03 18.69
CA GLU A 467 -9.89 -2.89 19.62
C GLU A 467 -10.79 -3.99 20.21
N LYS A 468 -12.03 -3.66 20.58
CA LYS A 468 -13.04 -4.66 21.00
C LYS A 468 -13.37 -5.67 19.90
N ALA A 469 -13.48 -5.23 18.64
CA ALA A 469 -13.74 -6.13 17.50
C ALA A 469 -12.56 -7.06 17.18
N LEU A 470 -11.31 -6.61 17.41
CA LEU A 470 -10.13 -7.47 17.30
C LEU A 470 -10.05 -8.53 18.41
N LEU A 471 -10.47 -8.18 19.63
CA LEU A 471 -10.51 -9.11 20.77
C LEU A 471 -11.68 -10.10 20.72
N LYS A 472 -12.70 -9.82 19.91
CA LYS A 472 -13.92 -10.65 19.74
C LYS A 472 -14.25 -10.87 18.26
N PRO A 473 -13.51 -11.74 17.55
CA PRO A 473 -13.88 -12.22 16.22
C PRO A 473 -15.02 -13.26 16.28
N ASP A 474 -16.01 -13.04 17.16
CA ASP A 474 -16.91 -14.06 17.69
C ASP A 474 -17.82 -14.70 16.61
N SER A 475 -17.89 -16.04 16.66
CA SER A 475 -18.93 -17.02 16.25
C SER A 475 -20.09 -16.66 15.30
N ASP A 476 -20.65 -15.47 15.35
CA ASP A 476 -21.99 -15.13 14.84
C ASP A 476 -21.98 -14.31 13.53
N ALA A 477 -20.91 -14.46 12.73
CA ALA A 477 -20.65 -13.72 11.50
C ALA A 477 -21.70 -13.88 10.35
N ARG A 478 -22.82 -14.57 10.61
CA ARG A 478 -23.94 -14.75 9.67
C ARG A 478 -25.18 -13.93 10.01
N THR A 479 -25.33 -13.45 11.25
CA THR A 479 -26.65 -13.11 11.80
C THR A 479 -26.95 -11.61 11.86
N HIS A 480 -25.94 -10.74 11.97
CA HIS A 480 -26.13 -9.28 12.12
C HIS A 480 -25.37 -8.46 11.07
N ARG A 481 -25.78 -8.59 9.80
CA ARG A 481 -25.32 -7.74 8.68
C ARG A 481 -26.01 -6.35 8.70
N SER A 482 -26.03 -5.67 9.86
CA SER A 482 -26.69 -4.37 10.03
C SER A 482 -25.81 -3.37 10.78
N GLU A 483 -25.66 -2.18 10.20
CA GLU A 483 -25.15 -0.91 10.77
C GLU A 483 -23.74 -0.84 11.38
N ARG A 484 -23.15 -1.93 11.89
CA ARG A 484 -21.90 -1.89 12.69
C ARG A 484 -20.78 -2.78 12.19
N ASP A 485 -20.51 -2.77 10.88
CA ASP A 485 -19.22 -3.27 10.38
C ASP A 485 -18.08 -2.33 10.83
N PRO A 486 -17.11 -2.81 11.64
CA PRO A 486 -15.99 -1.98 12.10
C PRO A 486 -15.03 -1.60 10.96
N ALA A 487 -14.94 -2.39 9.88
CA ALA A 487 -14.12 -2.06 8.72
C ALA A 487 -14.69 -0.86 7.94
N LEU A 488 -15.99 -0.87 7.65
CA LEU A 488 -16.71 0.25 7.06
C LEU A 488 -16.70 1.50 7.96
N ALA A 489 -16.79 1.34 9.28
CA ALA A 489 -16.64 2.45 10.23
C ALA A 489 -15.23 3.08 10.17
N LEU A 490 -14.19 2.25 10.08
CA LEU A 490 -12.80 2.70 9.92
C LEU A 490 -12.59 3.47 8.59
N ARG A 491 -13.14 2.97 7.47
CA ARG A 491 -13.13 3.70 6.18
C ARG A 491 -13.80 5.07 6.31
N ARG A 492 -15.03 5.10 6.86
CA ARG A 492 -15.85 6.31 7.05
C ARG A 492 -15.15 7.38 7.88
N HIS A 493 -14.45 6.97 8.93
CA HIS A 493 -13.70 7.91 9.76
C HIS A 493 -12.56 8.56 8.98
N PHE A 494 -11.72 7.82 8.25
CA PHE A 494 -10.63 8.44 7.47
C PHE A 494 -11.13 9.22 6.25
N ALA A 495 -12.22 8.79 5.61
CA ALA A 495 -12.95 9.59 4.62
C ALA A 495 -13.34 10.97 5.18
N SER A 496 -13.89 10.98 6.40
CA SER A 496 -14.25 12.21 7.12
C SER A 496 -13.01 13.05 7.41
N ARG A 497 -11.92 12.47 7.93
CA ARG A 497 -10.69 13.24 8.23
C ARG A 497 -10.05 13.85 6.99
N THR A 498 -9.99 13.14 5.86
CA THR A 498 -9.52 13.73 4.60
C THR A 498 -10.44 14.85 4.13
N THR A 499 -11.76 14.68 4.23
CA THR A 499 -12.73 15.73 3.86
C THR A 499 -12.60 16.96 4.77
N GLU A 500 -12.53 16.77 6.09
CA GLU A 500 -12.33 17.81 7.11
C GLU A 500 -11.02 18.59 6.92
N PHE A 501 -9.95 17.90 6.52
CA PHE A 501 -8.66 18.50 6.18
C PHE A 501 -8.74 19.39 4.93
N LEU A 502 -9.52 19.00 3.92
CA LEU A 502 -9.70 19.79 2.71
C LEU A 502 -10.66 20.99 2.90
N VAL A 503 -11.50 21.02 3.94
CA VAL A 503 -12.47 22.12 4.16
C VAL A 503 -11.83 23.51 4.18
N PRO A 504 -10.77 23.82 4.96
CA PRO A 504 -10.20 25.17 4.99
C PRO A 504 -9.48 25.53 3.68
N LEU A 505 -8.87 24.54 3.03
CA LEU A 505 -8.22 24.69 1.73
C LEU A 505 -9.24 25.06 0.65
N ASN A 506 -10.31 24.27 0.49
CA ASN A 506 -11.41 24.53 -0.44
C ASN A 506 -12.11 25.87 -0.14
N ARG A 507 -12.34 26.20 1.14
CA ARG A 507 -12.89 27.48 1.58
C ARG A 507 -12.07 28.66 1.07
N TYR A 508 -10.75 28.58 1.14
CA TYR A 508 -9.86 29.64 0.64
C TYR A 508 -9.79 29.66 -0.89
N LEU A 509 -9.70 28.51 -1.57
CA LEU A 509 -9.72 28.43 -3.03
C LEU A 509 -10.95 29.12 -3.63
N ASN A 510 -12.14 28.96 -3.03
CA ASN A 510 -13.36 29.60 -3.50
C ASN A 510 -13.30 31.14 -3.49
N THR A 511 -12.37 31.77 -2.75
CA THR A 511 -12.12 33.23 -2.78
C THR A 511 -11.19 33.67 -3.92
N LEU A 512 -10.52 32.71 -4.56
CA LEU A 512 -9.59 32.90 -5.68
C LEU A 512 -10.27 32.73 -7.05
N ILE A 513 -11.45 32.09 -7.09
CA ILE A 513 -12.26 31.90 -8.31
C ILE A 513 -12.90 33.26 -8.71
N PRO A 514 -12.87 33.66 -10.00
CA PRO A 514 -13.53 34.88 -10.46
C PRO A 514 -15.04 34.90 -10.24
N SER A 515 -15.58 36.04 -9.82
CA SER A 515 -17.04 36.27 -9.77
C SER A 515 -17.60 36.37 -11.20
N PRO A 516 -18.75 35.74 -11.51
CA PRO A 516 -19.39 35.85 -12.83
C PRO A 516 -19.81 37.30 -13.18
N SER A 517 -19.96 38.18 -12.19
CA SER A 517 -20.21 39.61 -12.42
C SER A 517 -19.00 40.39 -12.98
N SER A 518 -17.80 39.80 -13.03
CA SER A 518 -16.58 40.45 -13.52
C SER A 518 -16.33 40.16 -15.01
N SER A 519 -17.34 40.43 -15.85
CA SER A 519 -17.40 40.02 -17.26
C SER A 519 -16.65 40.90 -18.26
N MET A 520 -16.01 42.00 -17.83
CA MET A 520 -15.34 42.95 -18.73
C MET A 520 -13.94 42.54 -19.22
N TYR A 521 -13.39 41.39 -18.79
CA TYR A 521 -12.01 40.98 -19.13
C TYR A 521 -11.95 39.56 -19.73
N PRO A 522 -11.30 39.36 -20.90
CA PRO A 522 -11.35 38.08 -21.63
C PRO A 522 -10.70 36.86 -20.97
N THR A 523 -9.94 37.05 -19.88
CA THR A 523 -9.16 35.98 -19.23
C THR A 523 -9.55 35.81 -17.77
N GLN A 524 -10.75 35.25 -17.52
CA GLN A 524 -11.11 34.78 -16.19
C GLN A 524 -10.26 33.55 -15.84
N LYS A 525 -9.20 33.76 -15.07
CA LYS A 525 -8.37 32.71 -14.45
C LYS A 525 -8.42 32.83 -12.93
N MET A 526 -8.22 31.70 -12.26
CA MET A 526 -8.10 31.65 -10.81
C MET A 526 -6.92 32.50 -10.32
N LYS A 527 -7.10 33.23 -9.21
CA LYS A 527 -5.99 33.94 -8.55
C LYS A 527 -5.00 32.92 -7.98
N ARG A 528 -3.71 33.25 -8.01
CA ARG A 528 -2.67 32.42 -7.37
C ARG A 528 -2.91 32.26 -5.87
N PHE A 529 -2.63 31.08 -5.35
CA PHE A 529 -2.65 30.78 -3.92
C PHE A 529 -1.61 31.61 -3.16
N ASN A 530 -2.00 32.23 -2.04
CA ASN A 530 -1.10 32.96 -1.13
C ASN A 530 -1.15 32.33 0.27
N GLU A 531 -0.01 31.88 0.79
CA GLU A 531 0.08 31.24 2.10
C GLU A 531 -0.39 32.17 3.24
N ASN A 532 -0.05 33.45 3.20
CA ASN A 532 -0.40 34.39 4.28
C ASN A 532 -1.91 34.62 4.36
N ASP A 533 -2.55 34.79 3.20
CA ASP A 533 -4.01 34.96 3.11
C ASP A 533 -4.73 33.67 3.51
N PHE A 534 -4.23 32.50 3.08
CA PHE A 534 -4.71 31.21 3.55
C PHE A 534 -4.64 31.11 5.08
N PHE A 535 -3.48 31.38 5.70
CA PHE A 535 -3.33 31.34 7.15
C PHE A 535 -4.19 32.37 7.89
N ALA A 536 -4.48 33.53 7.28
CA ALA A 536 -5.45 34.48 7.80
C ALA A 536 -6.88 33.88 7.79
N THR A 537 -7.34 33.31 6.66
CA THR A 537 -8.67 32.67 6.61
C THR A 537 -8.79 31.47 7.55
N LEU A 538 -7.72 30.69 7.70
CA LEU A 538 -7.62 29.55 8.62
C LEU A 538 -7.67 29.99 10.09
N LYS A 539 -7.06 31.13 10.44
CA LYS A 539 -7.14 31.72 11.78
C LYS A 539 -8.56 32.22 12.10
N SER A 540 -9.25 32.82 11.14
CA SER A 540 -10.60 33.36 11.36
C SER A 540 -11.72 32.31 11.37
N HIS A 541 -11.59 31.22 10.60
CA HIS A 541 -12.67 30.22 10.41
C HIS A 541 -12.33 28.81 10.90
N GLY A 542 -11.12 28.59 11.42
CA GLY A 542 -10.66 27.31 11.94
C GLY A 542 -10.63 26.16 10.92
N SER A 543 -10.39 24.97 11.46
CA SER A 543 -10.38 23.69 10.75
C SER A 543 -11.31 22.73 11.50
N PRO A 544 -12.21 21.99 10.82
CA PRO A 544 -13.06 21.01 11.49
C PRO A 544 -12.27 19.76 11.94
N LEU A 545 -11.13 19.49 11.31
CA LEU A 545 -10.22 18.41 11.70
C LEU A 545 -9.70 18.60 13.15
N PRO A 546 -9.82 17.60 14.05
CA PRO A 546 -9.57 17.77 15.48
C PRO A 546 -8.08 17.76 15.85
N PHE A 547 -7.39 18.85 15.52
CA PHE A 547 -6.01 19.11 15.94
C PHE A 547 -5.87 19.20 17.46
N LYS A 548 -4.71 18.83 18.00
CA LYS A 548 -4.39 18.94 19.43
C LYS A 548 -4.22 20.39 19.92
N SER A 549 -3.87 21.32 19.03
CA SER A 549 -3.72 22.74 19.32
C SER A 549 -3.64 23.56 18.03
N ASN A 550 -3.91 24.87 18.12
CA ASN A 550 -3.80 25.80 16.99
C ASN A 550 -2.36 25.87 16.43
N SER A 551 -1.34 25.65 17.27
CA SER A 551 0.05 25.55 16.84
C SER A 551 0.26 24.30 15.97
N LYS A 552 -0.24 23.13 16.40
CA LYS A 552 -0.18 21.90 15.61
C LYS A 552 -1.01 21.96 14.33
N GLN A 553 -2.15 22.67 14.34
CA GLN A 553 -2.91 22.98 13.13
C GLN A 553 -2.06 23.78 12.12
N LYS A 554 -1.44 24.88 12.56
CA LYS A 554 -0.58 25.71 11.68
C LYS A 554 0.58 24.90 11.13
N GLU A 555 1.34 24.21 11.98
CA GLU A 555 2.48 23.38 11.60
C GLU A 555 2.10 22.29 10.58
N PHE A 556 0.92 21.66 10.72
CA PHE A 556 0.46 20.63 9.78
C PHE A 556 0.20 21.21 8.38
N TYR A 557 -0.54 22.32 8.27
CA TYR A 557 -0.76 22.97 6.97
C TYR A 557 0.54 23.58 6.41
N GLU A 558 1.43 24.15 7.24
CA GLU A 558 2.76 24.63 6.80
C GLU A 558 3.64 23.52 6.21
N ARG A 559 3.48 22.27 6.67
CA ARG A 559 4.14 21.10 6.07
C ARG A 559 3.42 20.60 4.82
N TRP A 560 2.09 20.62 4.79
CA TRP A 560 1.31 20.24 3.61
C TRP A 560 1.56 21.15 2.41
N LEU A 561 1.56 22.48 2.60
CA LEU A 561 1.80 23.45 1.52
C LEU A 561 3.19 23.30 0.86
N LYS A 562 4.11 22.57 1.51
CA LYS A 562 5.47 22.27 1.04
C LYS A 562 5.63 20.81 0.56
N SER A 563 4.54 20.02 0.54
CA SER A 563 4.54 18.65 0.03
C SER A 563 4.29 18.64 -1.49
N PRO A 564 4.68 17.56 -2.21
CA PRO A 564 4.25 17.36 -3.59
C PRO A 564 2.73 17.25 -3.73
N GLY A 565 2.05 16.74 -2.71
CA GLY A 565 0.60 16.56 -2.69
C GLY A 565 -0.18 17.86 -2.75
N PHE A 566 0.30 18.95 -2.14
CA PHE A 566 -0.33 20.26 -2.32
C PHE A 566 -0.22 20.73 -3.77
N GLY A 567 0.92 20.50 -4.43
CA GLY A 567 1.10 20.83 -5.85
C GLY A 567 0.17 20.06 -6.77
N VAL A 568 0.07 18.73 -6.61
CA VAL A 568 -0.84 17.88 -7.39
C VAL A 568 -2.31 18.25 -7.13
N TRP A 569 -2.68 18.49 -5.87
CA TRP A 569 -4.03 18.92 -5.51
C TRP A 569 -4.38 20.29 -6.09
N LEU A 570 -3.49 21.28 -5.98
CA LEU A 570 -3.74 22.63 -6.50
C LEU A 570 -3.90 22.61 -8.03
N ALA A 571 -3.01 21.93 -8.76
CA ALA A 571 -3.11 21.78 -10.21
C ALA A 571 -4.44 21.13 -10.64
N LYS A 572 -4.90 20.11 -9.92
CA LYS A 572 -6.21 19.46 -10.15
C LYS A 572 -7.39 20.41 -9.87
N GLN A 573 -7.28 21.28 -8.87
CA GLN A 573 -8.32 22.30 -8.61
C GLN A 573 -8.31 23.40 -9.67
N GLU A 574 -7.13 23.84 -10.14
CA GLU A 574 -7.00 24.80 -11.25
C GLU A 574 -7.59 24.23 -12.54
N GLU A 575 -7.31 22.95 -12.87
CA GLU A 575 -7.91 22.24 -14.01
C GLU A 575 -9.45 22.19 -13.92
N MET A 576 -9.99 21.77 -12.76
CA MET A 576 -11.44 21.71 -12.54
C MET A 576 -12.10 23.10 -12.66
N VAL A 577 -11.47 24.15 -12.14
CA VAL A 577 -11.96 25.53 -12.26
C VAL A 577 -11.88 26.03 -13.70
N GLU A 578 -10.80 25.77 -14.43
CA GLU A 578 -10.73 26.13 -15.85
C GLU A 578 -11.77 25.37 -16.69
N ALA A 579 -11.97 24.08 -16.46
CA ALA A 579 -12.98 23.30 -17.16
C ALA A 579 -14.40 23.86 -16.90
N ALA A 580 -14.72 24.20 -15.65
CA ALA A 580 -16.00 24.80 -15.27
C ALA A 580 -16.18 26.25 -15.79
N LEU A 581 -15.10 26.98 -16.06
CA LEU A 581 -15.14 28.30 -16.70
C LEU A 581 -15.25 28.22 -18.24
N ARG A 582 -14.72 27.17 -18.88
CA ARG A 582 -14.87 26.90 -20.32
C ARG A 582 -16.25 26.37 -20.72
N GLN A 583 -17.06 25.95 -19.75
CA GLN A 583 -18.44 25.45 -19.94
C GLN A 583 -19.52 26.53 -19.70
N ARG A 584 -19.13 27.80 -19.59
CA ARG A 584 -20.00 28.97 -19.37
C ARG A 584 -19.94 29.92 -20.56
#